data_AF-K2FY28-F1
#
_entry.id   AF-K2FY28-F1
#
_cell.length_a   1.000
_cell.length_b   1.000
_cell.length_c   1.000
_cell.angle_alpha   90.00
_cell.angle_beta   90.00
_cell.angle_gamma   90.00
#
_symmetry.space_group_name_H-M   'P 1'
#
loop_
_entity.id
_entity.type
_entity.pdbx_description
1 polymer ?
#
loop_
_entity_poly.entity_id
_entity_poly.type
_entity_poly.pdbx_seq_one_letter_code
_entity_poly.pdbx_strand_id
1 'polypeptide(L)'
;MTEIQLTNVQVANYIIDELHKDKPFWLELDSGQTGSLFNIAKESSHLEFDVVEWTKSITEGRVKAGTGILIRIEEVFADRFYHMLSSYIDNNWHKQNLPESVVQSLKEVS
;
A
#
# COMPACT_ATOMS: atom_id res chain seq x y z
N MET A 1 -5.91 -4.29 -14.77
CA MET A 1 -4.79 -4.05 -13.84
C MET A 1 -3.55 -3.89 -14.67
N THR A 2 -2.69 -2.90 -14.42
CA THR A 2 -1.33 -2.94 -14.98
C THR A 2 -0.47 -3.96 -14.24
N GLU A 3 0.64 -4.41 -14.82
CA GLU A 3 1.59 -5.30 -14.12
C GLU A 3 2.08 -4.69 -12.80
N ILE A 4 2.34 -3.38 -12.77
CA ILE A 4 2.74 -2.65 -11.57
C ILE A 4 1.64 -2.69 -10.50
N GLN A 5 0.38 -2.47 -10.88
CA GLN A 5 -0.75 -2.55 -9.94
C GLN A 5 -0.95 -3.97 -9.42
N LEU A 6 -0.74 -4.99 -10.26
CA LEU A 6 -0.84 -6.39 -9.85
C LEU A 6 0.23 -6.73 -8.81
N THR A 7 1.48 -6.34 -9.08
CA THR A 7 2.58 -6.50 -8.12
C THR A 7 2.28 -5.79 -6.80
N ASN A 8 1.79 -4.55 -6.84
CA ASN A 8 1.42 -3.82 -5.63
C ASN A 8 0.30 -4.53 -4.85
N VAL A 9 -0.72 -5.08 -5.52
CA VAL A 9 -1.78 -5.84 -4.86
C VAL A 9 -1.26 -7.15 -4.26
N GLN A 10 -0.33 -7.85 -4.92
CA GLN A 10 0.31 -9.04 -4.37
C GLN A 10 1.10 -8.71 -3.09
N VAL A 11 1.88 -7.61 -3.11
CA VAL A 11 2.62 -7.15 -1.93
C VAL A 11 1.68 -6.71 -0.81
N ALA A 12 0.58 -6.02 -1.13
CA ALA A 12 -0.42 -5.62 -0.14
C ALA A 12 -1.03 -6.83 0.58
N ASN A 13 -1.42 -7.87 -0.17
CA ASN A 13 -1.95 -9.12 0.40
C ASN A 13 -0.90 -9.83 1.27
N TYR A 14 0.35 -9.94 0.79
CA TYR A 14 1.44 -10.51 1.58
C TYR A 14 1.61 -9.79 2.93
N ILE A 15 1.63 -8.45 2.94
CA ILE A 15 1.76 -7.69 4.18
C ILE A 15 0.54 -7.91 5.08
N ILE A 16 -0.68 -7.93 4.53
CA ILE A 16 -1.89 -8.23 5.31
C ILE A 16 -1.81 -9.62 5.97
N ASP A 17 -1.34 -10.63 5.26
CA ASP A 17 -1.18 -11.98 5.80
C ASP A 17 -0.20 -11.98 7.00
N GLU A 18 0.90 -11.22 6.88
CA GLU A 18 1.88 -11.04 7.94
C GLU A 18 1.31 -10.30 9.16
N LEU A 19 0.38 -9.35 8.97
CA LEU A 19 -0.26 -8.61 10.05
C LEU A 19 -1.07 -9.50 11.01
N HIS A 20 -1.37 -10.76 10.68
CA HIS A 20 -2.02 -11.71 11.60
C HIS A 20 -1.11 -12.29 12.69
N LYS A 21 0.21 -12.10 12.57
CA LYS A 21 1.17 -12.55 13.60
C LYS A 21 0.95 -11.84 14.93
N ASP A 22 1.38 -12.51 16.01
CA ASP A 22 1.40 -11.92 17.34
C ASP A 22 2.28 -10.66 17.35
N LYS A 23 1.75 -9.57 17.91
CA LYS A 23 2.47 -8.30 18.01
C LYS A 23 3.24 -8.24 19.35
N PRO A 24 4.41 -7.58 19.39
CA PRO A 24 5.08 -6.93 18.26
C PRO A 24 5.86 -7.92 17.39
N PHE A 25 5.95 -7.63 16.09
CA PHE A 25 6.83 -8.38 15.19
C PHE A 25 7.58 -7.44 14.24
N TRP A 26 8.62 -7.98 13.58
CA TRP A 26 9.36 -7.26 12.55
C TRP A 26 8.87 -7.70 11.16
N LEU A 27 8.33 -6.76 10.39
CA LEU A 27 8.03 -6.93 8.98
C LEU A 27 9.28 -6.60 8.17
N GLU A 28 9.84 -7.62 7.52
CA GLU A 28 10.98 -7.49 6.63
C GLU A 28 10.50 -7.49 5.18
N LEU A 29 10.87 -6.45 4.43
CA LEU A 29 10.56 -6.30 3.02
C LEU A 29 11.84 -6.16 2.21
N ASP A 30 11.92 -6.88 1.09
CA ASP A 30 12.98 -6.68 0.11
C ASP A 30 12.84 -5.32 -0.61
N SER A 31 13.78 -4.99 -1.49
CA SER A 31 13.78 -3.71 -2.21
C SER A 31 12.59 -3.55 -3.16
N GLY A 32 12.13 -4.64 -3.79
CA GLY A 32 10.96 -4.64 -4.67
C GLY A 32 9.66 -4.43 -3.88
N GLN A 33 9.49 -5.18 -2.80
CA GLN A 33 8.36 -5.04 -1.88
C GLN A 33 8.32 -3.66 -1.22
N THR A 34 9.48 -3.09 -0.88
CA THR A 34 9.60 -1.71 -0.39
C THR A 34 9.13 -0.69 -1.42
N GLY A 35 9.49 -0.89 -2.70
CA GLY A 35 9.00 -0.08 -3.81
C GLY A 35 7.47 -0.17 -3.99
N SER A 36 6.92 -1.37 -3.89
CA SER A 36 5.47 -1.56 -3.92
C SER A 36 4.77 -0.89 -2.75
N LEU A 37 5.28 -1.02 -1.53
CA LEU A 37 4.73 -0.35 -0.35
C LEU A 37 4.73 1.18 -0.50
N PHE A 38 5.81 1.76 -1.04
CA PHE A 38 5.87 3.20 -1.35
C PHE A 38 4.79 3.60 -2.37
N ASN A 39 4.62 2.84 -3.45
CA ASN A 39 3.62 3.12 -4.48
C ASN A 39 2.19 3.02 -3.94
N ILE A 40 1.91 2.00 -3.12
CA ILE A 40 0.62 1.84 -2.43
C ILE A 40 0.31 3.07 -1.59
N ALA A 41 1.26 3.52 -0.77
CA ALA A 41 1.07 4.69 0.08
C ALA A 41 0.88 5.98 -0.76
N LYS A 42 1.63 6.14 -1.85
CA LYS A 42 1.47 7.27 -2.77
C LYS A 42 0.08 7.30 -3.42
N GLU A 43 -0.44 6.16 -3.85
CA GLU A 43 -1.78 6.05 -4.46
C GLU A 43 -2.92 6.09 -3.43
N SER A 44 -2.60 5.94 -2.14
CA SER A 44 -3.55 5.99 -1.02
C SER A 44 -3.58 7.36 -0.34
N SER A 45 -2.98 8.40 -0.93
CA SER A 45 -2.85 9.73 -0.33
C SER A 45 -4.19 10.43 -0.05
N HIS A 46 -5.28 9.99 -0.69
CA HIS A 46 -6.64 10.48 -0.47
C HIS A 46 -7.29 9.98 0.83
N LEU A 47 -6.70 8.99 1.51
CA LEU A 47 -7.29 8.43 2.74
C LEU A 47 -7.07 9.30 3.98
N GLU A 48 -6.29 10.39 3.90
CA GLU A 48 -5.98 11.32 5.01
C GLU A 48 -5.53 10.65 6.33
N PHE A 49 -4.91 9.47 6.25
CA PHE A 49 -4.39 8.77 7.42
C PHE A 49 -2.91 9.08 7.67
N ASP A 50 -2.54 9.39 8.91
CA ASP A 50 -1.13 9.59 9.32
C ASP A 50 -0.22 8.44 8.89
N VAL A 51 -0.75 7.22 8.86
CA VAL A 51 -0.02 6.01 8.44
C VAL A 51 0.44 6.10 6.99
N VAL A 52 -0.33 6.76 6.12
CA VAL A 52 0.02 6.93 4.69
C VAL A 52 1.24 7.84 4.56
N GLU A 53 1.23 8.99 5.25
CA GLU A 53 2.36 9.92 5.22
C GLU A 53 3.61 9.30 5.83
N TRP A 54 3.46 8.65 6.99
CA TRP A 54 4.54 7.93 7.62
C TRP A 54 5.14 6.86 6.70
N THR A 55 4.30 6.07 6.02
CA THR A 55 4.75 5.01 5.10
C THR A 55 5.55 5.58 3.94
N LYS A 56 5.07 6.67 3.32
CA LYS A 56 5.82 7.36 2.25
C LYS A 56 7.18 7.82 2.76
N SER A 57 7.21 8.48 3.92
CA SER A 57 8.44 9.02 4.50
C SER A 57 9.50 7.94 4.75
N ILE A 58 9.13 6.82 5.36
CA ILE A 58 10.10 5.77 5.69
C ILE A 58 10.59 4.97 4.47
N THR A 59 9.78 4.90 3.41
CA THR A 59 10.09 4.11 2.22
C THR A 59 10.78 4.93 1.13
N GLU A 60 10.54 6.25 1.04
CA GLU A 60 11.09 7.09 -0.04
C GLU A 60 12.61 7.01 -0.15
N GLY A 61 13.32 7.15 0.97
CA GLY A 61 14.78 7.05 1.01
C GLY A 61 15.29 5.65 0.63
N ARG A 62 14.54 4.61 0.99
CA ARG A 62 14.88 3.20 0.70
C ARG A 62 14.69 2.87 -0.77
N VAL A 63 13.62 3.37 -1.38
CA VAL A 63 13.36 3.24 -2.81
C VAL A 63 14.46 3.93 -3.62
N LYS A 64 14.84 5.16 -3.25
CA LYS A 64 15.96 5.88 -3.91
C LYS A 64 17.28 5.13 -3.80
N ALA A 65 17.51 4.46 -2.66
CA ALA A 65 18.71 3.66 -2.42
C ALA A 65 18.64 2.24 -3.02
N GLY A 66 17.49 1.79 -3.51
CA GLY A 66 17.30 0.41 -3.97
C GLY A 66 17.40 -0.64 -2.85
N THR A 67 17.08 -0.28 -1.62
CA THR A 67 17.23 -1.13 -0.43
C THR A 67 15.89 -1.59 0.13
N GLY A 68 15.88 -2.73 0.82
CA GLY A 68 14.73 -3.19 1.62
C GLY A 68 14.49 -2.35 2.88
N ILE A 69 13.46 -2.71 3.63
CA ILE A 69 13.10 -2.05 4.90
C ILE A 69 12.70 -3.08 5.96
N LEU A 70 13.03 -2.77 7.22
CA LEU A 70 12.59 -3.51 8.39
C LEU A 70 11.69 -2.60 9.23
N ILE A 71 10.45 -3.01 9.45
CA ILE A 71 9.42 -2.21 10.14
C ILE A 71 8.97 -2.95 11.39
N ARG A 72 8.97 -2.29 12.56
CA ARG A 72 8.39 -2.86 13.77
C ARG A 72 6.88 -2.63 13.77
N ILE A 73 6.11 -3.72 13.68
CA ILE A 73 4.65 -3.67 13.71
C ILE A 73 4.18 -3.84 15.15
N GLU A 74 3.54 -2.78 15.65
CA GLU A 74 2.84 -2.74 16.93
C GLU A 74 1.33 -2.91 16.70
N GLU A 75 0.59 -3.28 17.74
CA GLU A 75 -0.86 -3.52 17.65
C GLU A 75 -1.64 -2.31 17.13
N VAL A 76 -1.38 -1.12 17.70
CA VAL A 76 -2.01 0.14 17.27
C VAL A 76 -1.66 0.52 15.82
N PHE A 77 -0.50 0.05 15.34
CA PHE A 77 -0.04 0.31 13.98
C PHE A 77 -0.65 -0.67 12.97
N ALA A 78 -0.81 -1.94 13.37
CA ALA A 78 -1.30 -3.02 12.51
C ALA A 78 -2.66 -2.69 11.90
N ASP A 79 -3.62 -2.19 12.70
CA ASP A 79 -4.96 -1.85 12.21
C ASP A 79 -4.93 -0.74 11.16
N ARG A 80 -4.15 0.31 11.41
CA ARG A 80 -3.99 1.43 10.46
C ARG A 80 -3.33 0.98 9.17
N PHE A 81 -2.32 0.11 9.29
CA PHE A 81 -1.62 -0.45 8.14
C PHE A 81 -2.54 -1.36 7.32
N TYR A 82 -3.32 -2.21 7.99
CA TYR A 82 -4.35 -3.03 7.36
C TYR A 82 -5.36 -2.17 6.58
N HIS A 83 -5.90 -1.11 7.20
CA HIS A 83 -6.88 -0.24 6.54
C HIS A 83 -6.33 0.46 5.30
N MET A 84 -5.08 0.92 5.32
CA MET A 84 -4.45 1.50 4.14
C MET A 84 -4.32 0.46 3.01
N LEU A 85 -3.82 -0.73 3.34
CA LEU A 85 -3.58 -1.80 2.37
C LEU A 85 -4.89 -2.35 1.77
N SER A 86 -5.90 -2.60 2.61
CA SER A 86 -7.20 -3.10 2.16
C SER A 86 -7.90 -2.05 1.28
N SER A 87 -7.85 -0.78 1.67
CA SER A 87 -8.40 0.32 0.87
C SER A 87 -7.72 0.46 -0.49
N TYR A 88 -6.40 0.23 -0.56
CA TYR A 88 -5.68 0.19 -1.84
C TYR A 88 -6.18 -0.94 -2.74
N ILE A 89 -6.33 -2.15 -2.18
CA ILE A 89 -6.82 -3.33 -2.90
C ILE A 89 -8.23 -3.08 -3.44
N ASP A 90 -9.15 -2.63 -2.58
CA ASP A 90 -10.54 -2.35 -2.93
C ASP A 90 -10.63 -1.31 -4.06
N ASN A 91 -9.89 -0.20 -3.95
CA ASN A 91 -9.86 0.82 -4.99
C ASN A 91 -9.35 0.28 -6.33
N ASN A 92 -8.35 -0.60 -6.33
CA ASN A 92 -7.80 -1.18 -7.55
C ASN A 92 -8.69 -2.28 -8.14
N TRP A 93 -9.48 -2.98 -7.31
CA TRP A 93 -10.49 -3.93 -7.75
C TRP A 93 -11.70 -3.22 -8.37
N HIS A 94 -12.20 -2.17 -7.72
CA HIS A 94 -13.33 -1.38 -8.23
C HIS A 94 -12.99 -0.65 -9.53
N LYS A 95 -11.80 -0.04 -9.65
CA LYS A 95 -11.37 0.63 -10.89
C LYS A 95 -11.33 -0.27 -12.13
N GLN A 96 -11.25 -1.60 -11.97
CA GLN A 96 -11.24 -2.56 -13.07
C GLN A 96 -12.60 -3.13 -13.40
N ASN A 97 -13.48 -3.23 -12.41
CA ASN A 97 -14.86 -3.69 -12.60
C ASN A 97 -15.82 -2.56 -12.96
N LEU A 98 -15.38 -1.30 -12.90
CA LEU A 98 -16.12 -0.16 -13.40
C LEU A 98 -15.96 -0.07 -14.93
N PRO A 99 -17.06 0.09 -15.69
CA PRO A 99 -16.98 0.38 -17.11
C PRO A 99 -16.10 1.60 -17.36
N GLU A 100 -15.30 1.57 -18.43
CA GLU A 100 -14.35 2.62 -18.78
C GLU A 100 -15.00 4.01 -18.91
N SER A 101 -16.28 4.04 -19.31
CA SER A 101 -17.11 5.25 -19.33
C SER A 101 -17.27 5.90 -17.95
N VAL A 102 -17.41 5.11 -16.88
CA VAL A 102 -17.56 5.60 -15.51
C VAL A 102 -16.23 6.14 -14.98
N VAL A 103 -15.12 5.47 -15.29
CA VAL A 103 -13.77 5.91 -14.90
C VAL A 103 -13.43 7.25 -15.57
N GLN A 104 -13.81 7.42 -16.83
CA GLN A 104 -13.58 8.65 -17.57
C GLN A 104 -14.38 9.82 -17.00
N SER A 105 -15.66 9.62 -16.69
CA SER A 105 -16.50 10.66 -16.08
C SER A 105 -16.01 11.12 -14.71
N LEU A 106 -15.39 10.24 -13.92
CA LEU A 106 -14.82 10.60 -12.61
C LEU A 106 -13.53 11.43 -12.71
N LYS A 107 -12.74 11.25 -13.77
CA LYS A 107 -11.55 12.07 -14.03
C LYS A 107 -11.89 13.48 -14.49
N GLU A 108 -13.05 13.68 -15.11
CA GLU A 108 -13.49 14.98 -15.64
C GLU A 108 -14.09 15.90 -14.57
N VAL A 109 -14.38 15.37 -13.36
CA VAL A 109 -14.97 16.10 -12.24
C VAL A 109 -14.01 16.35 -11.07
N SER A 110 -12.74 15.98 -11.20
CA SER A 110 -11.63 16.30 -10.27
C SER A 110 -10.72 17.37 -10.87
#